data_AF-A0A423XHP7-F1
#
_entry.id   AF-A0A423XHP7-F1
#
_cell.length_a   1.000
_cell.length_b   1.000
_cell.length_c   1.000
_cell.angle_alpha   90.00
_cell.angle_beta   90.00
_cell.angle_gamma   90.00
#
_symmetry.space_group_name_H-M   'P 1'
#
loop_
_entity.id
_entity.type
_entity.pdbx_description
1 polymer ?
#
loop_
_entity_poly.entity_id
_entity_poly.type
_entity_poly.pdbx_seq_one_letter_code
_entity_poly.pdbx_strand_id
1 'polypeptide(L)'
;MRLRTATLIATLGLIQLLVSPIDGAPTDQFDAFFPAWNAMIQKYLQDPDICAAPYAAYKTGHVQADGASSLVTPVIECILQQFPEFRKAEMAASAVILGLLPTILQGLGSTSVETSLLGLRRRTLAMLCAAGSPAVALMSAGEFVETASKLITRDVVVDAGLSSPQTSKVRKILISVLQYALVGGAVANVGHLTYRLSARAIVVFAPETNYLLAIWTALSIVVHLVGVLALSRNWDLDHGFMMSSYRLHINDRRYGN
;
A
#
# COMPACT_ATOMS: atom_id res chain seq x y z
N MET A 1 20.17 -19.73 13.39
CA MET A 1 20.56 -19.44 11.99
C MET A 1 19.57 -19.99 10.96
N ARG A 2 19.20 -21.28 11.02
CA ARG A 2 18.28 -21.96 10.07
C ARG A 2 16.82 -21.45 10.00
N LEU A 3 16.38 -20.64 10.98
CA LEU A 3 14.98 -20.15 11.06
C LEU A 3 14.80 -18.72 10.51
N ARG A 4 15.88 -17.93 10.46
CA ARG A 4 15.92 -16.62 9.78
C ARG A 4 15.89 -16.78 8.26
N THR A 5 16.48 -17.87 7.76
CA THR A 5 16.41 -18.25 6.35
C THR A 5 14.99 -18.65 5.94
N ALA A 6 14.24 -19.35 6.78
CA ALA A 6 12.86 -19.78 6.45
C ALA A 6 11.87 -18.60 6.31
N THR A 7 12.05 -17.54 7.10
CA THR A 7 11.23 -16.32 7.00
C THR A 7 11.59 -15.49 5.77
N LEU A 8 12.89 -15.35 5.48
CA LEU A 8 13.38 -14.75 4.24
C LEU A 8 12.87 -15.49 3.00
N ILE A 9 12.90 -16.84 3.01
CA ILE A 9 12.43 -17.68 1.90
C ILE A 9 10.91 -17.55 1.72
N ALA A 10 10.13 -17.49 2.81
CA ALA A 10 8.69 -17.28 2.73
C ALA A 10 8.33 -15.89 2.18
N THR A 11 9.08 -14.84 2.57
CA THR A 11 8.88 -13.49 2.03
C THR A 11 9.31 -13.38 0.57
N LEU A 12 10.43 -14.02 0.19
CA LEU A 12 10.85 -14.12 -1.21
C LEU A 12 9.84 -14.90 -2.04
N GLY A 13 9.28 -16.00 -1.51
CA GLY A 13 8.22 -16.77 -2.17
C GLY A 13 6.94 -15.98 -2.37
N LEU A 14 6.52 -15.17 -1.39
CA LEU A 14 5.34 -14.32 -1.51
C LEU A 14 5.53 -13.18 -2.52
N ILE A 15 6.74 -12.60 -2.57
CA ILE A 15 7.10 -11.57 -3.56
C ILE A 15 7.16 -12.18 -4.96
N GLN A 16 7.70 -13.40 -5.11
CA GLN A 16 7.75 -14.12 -6.39
C GLN A 16 6.36 -14.52 -6.90
N LEU A 17 5.41 -14.86 -6.00
CA LEU A 17 4.01 -15.12 -6.36
C LEU A 17 3.28 -13.86 -6.83
N LEU A 18 3.64 -12.69 -6.31
CA LEU A 18 3.06 -11.41 -6.73
C LEU A 18 3.63 -10.90 -8.07
N VAL A 19 4.80 -11.36 -8.48
CA VAL A 19 5.52 -10.93 -9.70
C VAL A 19 5.41 -11.94 -10.84
N SER A 20 4.61 -13.01 -10.66
CA SER A 20 4.38 -13.97 -11.76
C SER A 20 3.89 -13.21 -12.99
N PRO A 21 4.64 -13.23 -14.11
CA PRO A 21 4.22 -12.52 -15.31
C PRO A 21 2.91 -13.14 -15.76
N ILE A 22 1.86 -12.32 -15.77
CA ILE A 22 0.62 -12.69 -16.44
C ILE A 22 0.97 -12.62 -17.92
N ASP A 23 1.25 -13.79 -18.52
CA ASP A 23 1.49 -13.94 -19.96
C ASP A 23 0.19 -13.65 -20.72
N GLY A 24 -0.06 -12.36 -20.94
CA GLY A 24 -1.16 -11.85 -21.74
C GLY A 24 -0.86 -10.42 -22.12
N ALA A 25 -0.72 -10.15 -23.41
CA ALA A 25 -0.64 -8.78 -23.89
C ALA A 25 -1.91 -8.04 -23.45
N PRO A 26 -1.80 -6.88 -22.75
CA PRO A 26 -2.99 -6.12 -22.38
C PRO A 26 -3.64 -5.63 -23.68
N THR A 27 -4.89 -6.01 -23.92
CA THR A 27 -5.65 -5.63 -25.14
C THR A 27 -6.91 -4.80 -24.81
N ASP A 28 -7.12 -4.50 -23.54
CA ASP A 28 -8.32 -3.87 -22.99
C ASP A 28 -8.05 -2.49 -22.36
N GLN A 29 -6.79 -2.11 -22.16
CA GLN A 29 -6.40 -0.87 -21.48
C GLN A 29 -6.95 0.38 -22.18
N PHE A 30 -6.99 0.38 -23.51
CA PHE A 30 -7.46 1.53 -24.29
C PHE A 30 -8.97 1.53 -24.56
N ASP A 31 -9.74 0.58 -23.99
CA ASP A 31 -11.18 0.52 -24.17
C ASP A 31 -11.91 1.54 -23.27
N ALA A 32 -11.29 1.94 -22.14
CA ALA A 32 -11.88 2.91 -21.23
C ALA A 32 -10.81 3.76 -20.52
N PHE A 33 -10.96 5.08 -20.62
CA PHE A 33 -10.11 6.05 -19.93
C PHE A 33 -10.84 6.73 -18.77
N PHE A 34 -10.15 7.66 -18.10
CA PHE A 34 -10.79 8.55 -17.16
C PHE A 34 -12.01 9.26 -17.78
N PRO A 35 -13.15 9.36 -17.08
CA PRO A 35 -14.40 9.88 -17.65
C PRO A 35 -14.27 11.24 -18.32
N ALA A 36 -13.40 12.11 -17.78
CA ALA A 36 -13.15 13.43 -18.34
C ALA A 36 -12.58 13.39 -19.78
N TRP A 37 -11.77 12.37 -20.11
CA TRP A 37 -11.05 12.30 -21.38
C TRP A 37 -11.53 11.16 -22.28
N ASN A 38 -12.31 10.22 -21.74
CA ASN A 38 -12.76 9.03 -22.44
C ASN A 38 -13.44 9.35 -23.77
N ALA A 39 -14.44 10.23 -23.77
CA ALA A 39 -15.17 10.55 -25.01
C ALA A 39 -14.26 11.14 -26.10
N MET A 40 -13.29 11.99 -25.71
CA MET A 40 -12.35 12.61 -26.64
C MET A 40 -11.37 11.59 -27.22
N ILE A 41 -10.74 10.78 -26.36
CA ILE A 41 -9.74 9.81 -26.80
C ILE A 41 -10.39 8.71 -27.64
N GLN A 42 -11.58 8.23 -27.24
CA GLN A 42 -12.33 7.24 -28.00
C GLN A 42 -12.68 7.75 -29.40
N LYS A 43 -12.97 9.06 -29.55
CA LYS A 43 -13.19 9.65 -30.86
C LYS A 43 -11.94 9.52 -31.76
N TYR A 44 -10.74 9.78 -31.24
CA TYR A 44 -9.50 9.63 -32.01
C TYR A 44 -9.18 8.18 -32.35
N LEU A 45 -9.47 7.25 -31.43
CA LEU A 45 -9.24 5.81 -31.64
C LEU A 45 -10.21 5.17 -32.64
N GLN A 46 -11.43 5.68 -32.72
CA GLN A 46 -12.47 5.19 -33.63
C GLN A 46 -12.40 5.85 -35.02
N ASP A 47 -11.64 6.94 -35.16
CA ASP A 47 -11.49 7.64 -36.42
C ASP A 47 -10.50 6.89 -37.35
N PRO A 48 -10.95 6.42 -38.53
CA PRO A 48 -10.14 5.62 -39.45
C PRO A 48 -8.87 6.32 -39.93
N ASP A 49 -8.90 7.65 -40.03
CA ASP A 49 -7.80 8.44 -40.59
C ASP A 49 -6.78 8.91 -39.52
N ILE A 50 -7.08 8.68 -38.23
CA ILE A 50 -6.28 9.18 -37.12
C ILE A 50 -5.54 8.04 -36.40
N CYS A 51 -6.21 7.31 -35.50
CA CYS A 51 -5.56 6.30 -34.65
C CYS A 51 -6.18 4.89 -34.75
N ALA A 52 -7.11 4.65 -35.68
CA ALA A 52 -7.74 3.33 -35.82
C ALA A 52 -6.74 2.22 -36.19
N ALA A 53 -5.75 2.50 -37.05
CA ALA A 53 -4.75 1.52 -37.47
C ALA A 53 -3.87 0.98 -36.32
N PRO A 54 -3.19 1.83 -35.52
CA PRO A 54 -2.41 1.34 -34.37
C PRO A 54 -3.32 0.71 -33.31
N TYR A 55 -4.54 1.21 -33.11
CA TYR A 55 -5.49 0.62 -32.16
C TYR A 55 -5.96 -0.79 -32.59
N ALA A 56 -6.26 -0.99 -33.87
CA ALA A 56 -6.63 -2.30 -34.41
C ALA A 56 -5.47 -3.30 -34.26
N ALA A 57 -4.23 -2.88 -34.54
CA ALA A 57 -3.04 -3.68 -34.33
C ALA A 57 -2.87 -4.06 -32.84
N TYR A 58 -3.08 -3.11 -31.93
CA TYR A 58 -3.08 -3.36 -30.49
C TYR A 58 -4.09 -4.44 -30.07
N LYS A 59 -5.33 -4.38 -30.58
CA LYS A 59 -6.38 -5.38 -30.26
C LYS A 59 -6.04 -6.80 -30.74
N THR A 60 -5.12 -6.97 -31.69
CA THR A 60 -4.69 -8.31 -32.14
C THR A 60 -3.86 -9.05 -31.08
N GLY A 61 -3.25 -8.33 -30.13
CA GLY A 61 -2.42 -8.93 -29.07
C GLY A 61 -1.13 -9.59 -29.57
N HIS A 62 -0.75 -9.40 -30.84
CA HIS A 62 0.44 -10.02 -31.40
C HIS A 62 1.71 -9.26 -30.98
N VAL A 63 2.42 -9.80 -30.00
CA VAL A 63 3.68 -9.24 -29.53
C VAL A 63 4.79 -9.54 -30.55
N GLN A 64 5.36 -8.50 -31.15
CA GLN A 64 6.52 -8.63 -32.05
C GLN A 64 7.79 -8.93 -31.24
N ALA A 65 8.86 -9.37 -31.92
CA ALA A 65 10.13 -9.76 -31.29
C ALA A 65 10.76 -8.66 -30.40
N ASP A 66 10.36 -7.40 -30.60
CA ASP A 66 10.81 -6.22 -29.85
C ASP A 66 10.10 -6.04 -28.49
N GLY A 67 9.24 -6.99 -28.09
CA GLY A 67 8.60 -7.05 -26.78
C GLY A 67 7.24 -6.33 -26.70
N ALA A 68 6.55 -6.44 -25.56
CA ALA A 68 5.17 -5.96 -25.38
C ALA A 68 5.01 -4.43 -25.55
N SER A 69 6.08 -3.66 -25.34
CA SER A 69 6.07 -2.21 -25.54
C SER A 69 5.85 -1.79 -27.00
N SER A 70 6.27 -2.63 -27.96
CA SER A 70 6.06 -2.39 -29.40
C SER A 70 4.58 -2.36 -29.79
N LEU A 71 3.71 -2.98 -29.01
CA LEU A 71 2.26 -3.03 -29.24
C LEU A 71 1.56 -1.78 -28.68
N VAL A 72 2.03 -1.26 -27.55
CA VAL A 72 1.34 -0.22 -26.77
C VAL A 72 1.82 1.18 -27.14
N THR A 73 3.12 1.35 -27.39
CA THR A 73 3.75 2.65 -27.69
C THR A 73 3.14 3.36 -28.90
N PRO A 74 2.88 2.70 -30.05
CA PRO A 74 2.31 3.38 -31.23
C PRO A 74 0.92 3.97 -30.97
N VAL A 75 0.10 3.31 -30.15
CA VAL A 75 -1.23 3.84 -29.78
C VAL A 75 -1.10 5.08 -28.91
N ILE A 76 -0.21 5.05 -27.91
CA ILE A 76 0.06 6.18 -27.02
C ILE A 76 0.60 7.37 -27.83
N GLU A 77 1.56 7.15 -28.71
CA GLU A 77 2.12 8.19 -29.57
C GLU A 77 1.04 8.84 -30.44
N CYS A 78 0.17 8.04 -31.06
CA CYS A 78 -0.93 8.55 -31.86
C CYS A 78 -1.90 9.43 -31.03
N ILE A 79 -2.31 8.97 -29.85
CA ILE A 79 -3.17 9.76 -28.94
C ILE A 79 -2.47 11.07 -28.56
N LEU A 80 -1.19 11.00 -28.17
CA LEU A 80 -0.43 12.18 -27.76
C LEU A 80 -0.23 13.18 -28.91
N GLN A 81 -0.07 12.72 -30.15
CA GLN A 81 0.02 13.62 -31.31
C GLN A 81 -1.25 14.45 -31.51
N GLN A 82 -2.43 13.91 -31.20
CA GLN A 82 -3.70 14.64 -31.31
C GLN A 82 -3.95 15.61 -30.15
N PHE A 83 -3.20 15.50 -29.06
CA PHE A 83 -3.39 16.39 -27.92
C PHE A 83 -2.73 17.75 -28.19
N PRO A 84 -3.44 18.87 -27.93
CA PRO A 84 -2.82 20.19 -28.05
C PRO A 84 -1.71 20.33 -27.00
N GLU A 85 -0.68 21.12 -27.32
CA GLU A 85 0.51 21.29 -26.46
C GLU A 85 0.16 21.71 -25.03
N PHE A 86 -0.89 22.51 -24.84
CA PHE A 86 -1.41 22.87 -23.53
C PHE A 86 -1.80 21.64 -22.68
N ARG A 87 -2.44 20.63 -23.27
CA ARG A 87 -2.85 19.40 -22.55
C ARG A 87 -1.66 18.51 -22.21
N LYS A 88 -0.66 18.44 -23.10
CA LYS A 88 0.60 17.75 -22.81
C LYS A 88 1.32 18.40 -21.64
N ALA A 89 1.34 19.74 -21.60
CA ALA A 89 1.91 20.49 -20.49
C ALA A 89 1.12 20.29 -19.18
N GLU A 90 -0.22 20.27 -19.23
CA GLU A 90 -1.09 19.97 -18.09
C GLU A 90 -0.84 18.55 -17.52
N MET A 91 -0.67 17.55 -18.40
CA MET A 91 -0.28 16.19 -18.03
C MET A 91 1.07 16.15 -17.33
N ALA A 92 2.08 16.81 -17.90
CA ALA A 92 3.41 16.89 -17.32
C ALA A 92 3.40 17.57 -15.95
N ALA A 93 2.67 18.69 -15.80
CA ALA A 93 2.52 19.38 -14.52
C ALA A 93 1.81 18.50 -13.47
N SER A 94 0.77 17.76 -13.88
CA SER A 94 0.07 16.81 -13.00
C SER A 94 1.00 15.68 -12.52
N ALA A 95 1.88 15.18 -13.40
CA ALA A 95 2.87 14.17 -13.03
C ALA A 95 3.85 14.68 -11.96
N VAL A 96 4.26 15.96 -12.01
CA VAL A 96 5.09 16.58 -10.96
C VAL A 96 4.34 16.62 -9.63
N ILE A 97 3.08 17.06 -9.62
CA ILE A 97 2.26 17.12 -8.39
C ILE A 97 2.08 15.71 -7.80
N LEU A 98 1.78 14.71 -8.64
CA LEU A 98 1.68 13.32 -8.22
C LEU A 98 3.02 12.77 -7.69
N GLY A 99 4.15 13.18 -8.27
CA GLY A 99 5.49 12.85 -7.80
C GLY A 99 5.85 13.49 -6.45
N LEU A 100 5.29 14.65 -6.13
CA LEU A 100 5.44 15.34 -4.84
C LEU A 100 4.43 14.86 -3.78
N LEU A 101 3.37 14.17 -4.19
CA LEU A 101 2.31 13.68 -3.31
C LEU A 101 2.85 12.82 -2.16
N PRO A 102 3.83 11.91 -2.34
CA PRO A 102 4.44 11.19 -1.23
C PRO A 102 4.98 12.13 -0.15
N THR A 103 5.62 13.25 -0.51
CA THR A 103 6.16 14.22 0.46
C THR A 103 5.05 14.93 1.21
N ILE A 104 3.98 15.34 0.52
CA ILE A 104 2.82 15.98 1.14
C ILE A 104 2.12 15.02 2.10
N LEU A 105 1.91 13.77 1.66
CA LEU A 105 1.26 12.75 2.47
C LEU A 105 2.13 12.30 3.66
N GLN A 106 3.46 12.32 3.53
CA GLN A 106 4.37 12.11 4.67
C GLN A 106 4.21 13.23 5.72
N GLY A 107 3.88 14.46 5.33
CA GLY A 107 3.59 15.54 6.29
C GLY A 107 2.24 15.40 7.02
N LEU A 108 1.27 14.72 6.42
CA LEU A 108 -0.09 14.54 6.97
C LEU A 108 -0.33 13.15 7.58
N GLY A 109 0.56 12.20 7.31
CA GLY A 109 0.45 10.81 7.71
C GLY A 109 0.61 10.63 9.22
N SER A 110 0.09 9.51 9.73
CA SER A 110 0.34 9.10 11.11
C SER A 110 1.82 8.73 11.30
N THR A 111 2.34 8.98 12.49
CA THR A 111 3.70 8.57 12.84
C THR A 111 3.77 7.06 13.07
N SER A 112 4.94 6.46 12.86
CA SER A 112 5.19 5.04 13.14
C SER A 112 4.96 4.68 14.63
N VAL A 113 5.08 5.64 15.55
CA VAL A 113 4.86 5.41 16.99
C VAL A 113 3.36 5.30 17.30
N GLU A 114 2.52 6.14 16.69
CA GLU A 114 1.06 6.08 16.89
C GLU A 114 0.47 4.77 16.34
N THR A 115 0.90 4.36 15.14
CA THR A 115 0.43 3.12 14.51
C THR A 115 0.93 1.88 15.25
N SER A 116 2.16 1.89 15.76
CA SER A 116 2.70 0.77 16.57
C SER A 116 2.01 0.66 17.93
N LEU A 117 1.72 1.78 18.61
CA LEU A 117 0.97 1.78 19.87
C LEU A 117 -0.46 1.28 19.68
N LEU A 118 -1.11 1.65 18.57
CA LEU A 118 -2.39 1.08 18.16
C LEU A 118 -2.29 -0.43 17.90
N GLY A 119 -1.21 -0.88 17.27
CA GLY A 119 -0.92 -2.30 17.01
C GLY A 119 -0.81 -3.14 18.30
N LEU A 120 -0.27 -2.59 19.39
CA LEU A 120 -0.18 -3.30 20.67
C LEU A 120 -1.56 -3.60 21.28
N ARG A 121 -2.56 -2.74 21.06
CA ARG A 121 -3.91 -2.89 21.62
C ARG A 121 -4.89 -3.56 20.67
N ARG A 122 -4.84 -3.22 19.38
CA ARG A 122 -5.82 -3.63 18.35
C ARG A 122 -5.12 -3.95 17.03
N ARG A 123 -4.39 -5.06 17.02
CA ARG A 123 -3.56 -5.53 15.88
C ARG A 123 -4.26 -5.47 14.52
N THR A 124 -5.50 -5.96 14.42
CA THR A 124 -6.23 -6.01 13.14
C THR A 124 -6.64 -4.63 12.64
N LEU A 125 -7.02 -3.73 13.55
CA LEU A 125 -7.39 -2.36 13.22
C LEU A 125 -6.16 -1.56 12.77
N ALA A 126 -5.02 -1.74 13.45
CA ALA A 126 -3.76 -1.12 13.04
C ALA A 126 -3.32 -1.56 11.63
N MET A 127 -3.48 -2.84 11.30
CA MET A 127 -3.20 -3.35 9.96
C MET A 127 -4.11 -2.74 8.90
N LEU A 128 -5.41 -2.64 9.16
CA LEU A 128 -6.36 -2.01 8.24
C LEU A 128 -6.07 -0.50 8.07
N CYS A 129 -5.68 0.19 9.15
CA CYS A 129 -5.26 1.59 9.07
C CYS A 129 -4.00 1.75 8.21
N ALA A 130 -3.00 0.88 8.37
CA ALA A 130 -1.79 0.90 7.53
C ALA A 130 -2.11 0.63 6.05
N ALA A 131 -3.05 -0.29 5.77
CA ALA A 131 -3.50 -0.56 4.41
C ALA A 131 -4.31 0.60 3.79
N GLY A 132 -5.13 1.29 4.60
CA GLY A 132 -5.96 2.42 4.16
C GLY A 132 -5.22 3.76 4.13
N SER A 133 -4.10 3.87 4.82
CA SER A 133 -3.23 5.06 4.87
C SER A 133 -1.78 4.64 4.65
N PRO A 134 -1.37 4.37 3.41
CA PRO A 134 -0.01 3.92 3.10
C PRO A 134 1.07 4.99 3.32
N ALA A 135 0.68 6.23 3.63
CA ALA A 135 1.61 7.30 3.97
C ALA A 135 1.96 7.29 5.45
N VAL A 136 3.26 7.20 5.74
CA VAL A 136 3.82 7.24 7.09
C VAL A 136 4.64 8.50 7.22
N ALA A 137 4.47 9.24 8.31
CA ALA A 137 5.29 10.42 8.55
C ALA A 137 6.76 10.03 8.73
N LEU A 138 7.65 10.70 7.98
CA LEU A 138 9.08 10.61 8.19
C LEU A 138 9.41 11.16 9.57
N MET A 139 10.14 10.37 10.34
CA MET A 139 10.57 10.76 11.67
C MET A 139 12.00 10.31 11.87
N SER A 140 12.83 11.18 12.44
CA SER A 140 14.19 10.82 12.82
C SER A 140 14.18 9.84 14.00
N ALA A 141 15.27 9.09 14.18
CA ALA A 141 15.38 8.17 15.31
C ALA A 141 15.29 8.88 16.68
N GLY A 142 15.78 10.13 16.77
CA GLY A 142 15.68 10.95 17.99
C GLY A 142 14.24 11.34 18.29
N GLU A 143 13.51 11.85 17.30
CA GLU A 143 12.09 12.20 17.42
C GLU A 143 11.23 10.97 17.71
N PHE A 144 11.59 9.79 17.18
CA PHE A 144 10.94 8.53 17.50
C PHE A 144 11.05 8.22 18.99
N VAL A 145 12.26 8.26 19.56
CA VAL A 145 12.50 7.96 20.98
C VAL A 145 11.84 9.01 21.89
N GLU A 146 11.88 10.28 21.51
CA GLU A 146 11.22 11.35 22.25
C GLU A 146 9.69 11.21 22.22
N THR A 147 9.11 10.92 21.05
CA THR A 147 7.66 10.74 20.91
C THR A 147 7.19 9.47 21.63
N ALA A 148 7.95 8.38 21.51
CA ALA A 148 7.70 7.14 22.25
C ALA A 148 7.78 7.37 23.76
N SER A 149 8.83 8.06 24.26
CA SER A 149 8.94 8.36 25.68
C SER A 149 7.82 9.27 26.15
N LYS A 150 7.45 10.33 25.42
CA LYS A 150 6.28 11.17 25.75
C LYS A 150 4.97 10.39 25.83
N LEU A 151 4.76 9.42 24.94
CA LEU A 151 3.55 8.58 24.91
C LEU A 151 3.55 7.48 25.97
N ILE A 152 4.72 7.04 26.44
CA ILE A 152 4.87 6.06 27.53
C ILE A 152 4.82 6.76 28.90
N THR A 153 5.42 7.95 29.02
CA THR A 153 5.64 8.66 30.30
C THR A 153 4.47 9.56 30.68
N ARG A 154 3.80 10.19 29.70
CA ARG A 154 2.42 10.59 29.94
C ARG A 154 1.64 9.28 29.94
N ASP A 155 0.89 9.03 31.00
CA ASP A 155 -0.15 8.01 31.08
C ASP A 155 -1.28 8.31 30.05
N VAL A 156 -0.91 8.47 28.76
CA VAL A 156 -1.78 8.45 27.59
C VAL A 156 -2.12 6.98 27.34
N VAL A 157 -2.60 6.34 28.41
CA VAL A 157 -3.86 5.62 28.32
C VAL A 157 -4.92 6.68 27.96
N VAL A 158 -4.87 7.22 26.73
CA VAL A 158 -6.11 7.60 26.06
C VAL A 158 -6.76 6.27 25.71
N ASP A 159 -7.27 5.62 26.75
CA ASP A 159 -8.50 4.91 26.59
C ASP A 159 -9.43 5.94 26.00
N ALA A 160 -9.72 5.81 24.71
CA ALA A 160 -10.69 6.62 24.00
C ALA A 160 -12.11 6.38 24.57
N GLY A 161 -12.29 6.55 25.87
CA GLY A 161 -13.43 6.12 26.67
C GLY A 161 -13.69 4.61 26.72
N LEU A 162 -12.99 3.76 25.94
CA LEU A 162 -13.39 2.35 25.77
C LEU A 162 -12.93 1.39 26.87
N SER A 163 -11.91 1.71 27.68
CA SER A 163 -11.51 0.87 28.82
C SER A 163 -11.93 1.43 30.18
N SER A 164 -12.62 2.58 30.19
CA SER A 164 -13.37 3.00 31.38
C SER A 164 -14.37 1.90 31.80
N PRO A 165 -14.44 1.55 33.09
CA PRO A 165 -15.42 0.60 33.59
C PRO A 165 -16.86 1.16 33.52
N GLN A 166 -17.02 2.49 33.37
CA GLN A 166 -18.32 3.17 33.27
C GLN A 166 -18.88 3.28 31.84
N THR A 167 -18.13 2.90 30.80
CA THR A 167 -18.66 2.92 29.42
C THR A 167 -19.65 1.78 29.20
N SER A 168 -20.88 2.10 28.82
CA SER A 168 -21.87 1.10 28.38
C SER A 168 -21.28 0.18 27.29
N LYS A 169 -21.48 -1.14 27.43
CA LYS A 169 -21.03 -2.16 26.47
C LYS A 169 -21.50 -1.86 25.04
N VAL A 170 -22.73 -1.35 24.90
CA VAL A 170 -23.32 -0.97 23.61
C VAL A 170 -22.52 0.15 22.95
N ARG A 171 -22.08 1.16 23.71
CA ARG A 171 -21.26 2.27 23.19
C ARG A 171 -19.90 1.77 22.70
N LYS A 172 -19.27 0.84 23.43
CA LYS A 172 -17.98 0.23 23.03
C LYS A 172 -18.11 -0.52 21.70
N ILE A 173 -19.18 -1.31 21.54
CA ILE A 173 -19.47 -2.05 20.30
C ILE A 173 -19.71 -1.08 19.16
N LEU A 174 -20.56 -0.06 19.36
CA LEU A 174 -20.91 0.91 18.33
C LEU A 174 -19.69 1.70 17.83
N ILE A 175 -18.82 2.14 18.73
CA ILE A 175 -17.56 2.82 18.35
C ILE A 175 -16.65 1.86 17.57
N SER A 176 -16.54 0.60 18.00
CA SER A 176 -15.73 -0.39 17.29
C SER A 176 -16.26 -0.62 15.86
N VAL A 177 -17.57 -0.82 15.71
CA VAL A 177 -18.21 -1.00 14.40
C VAL A 177 -17.95 0.21 13.50
N LEU A 178 -18.11 1.42 14.03
CA LEU A 178 -17.85 2.65 13.29
C LEU A 178 -16.38 2.75 12.85
N GLN A 179 -15.43 2.41 13.72
CA GLN A 179 -14.00 2.41 13.39
C GLN A 179 -13.68 1.43 12.25
N TYR A 180 -14.17 0.19 12.32
CA TYR A 180 -13.96 -0.79 11.24
C TYR A 180 -14.65 -0.37 9.94
N ALA A 181 -15.84 0.23 10.01
CA ALA A 181 -16.53 0.73 8.82
C ALA A 181 -15.75 1.86 8.14
N LEU A 182 -15.26 2.84 8.92
CA LEU A 182 -14.48 3.97 8.40
C LEU A 182 -13.15 3.51 7.79
N VAL A 183 -12.41 2.66 8.49
CA VAL A 183 -11.12 2.15 8.00
C VAL A 183 -11.33 1.22 6.79
N GLY A 184 -12.36 0.37 6.82
CA GLY A 184 -12.73 -0.47 5.68
C GLY A 184 -13.09 0.37 4.45
N GLY A 185 -13.82 1.46 4.63
CA GLY A 185 -14.10 2.44 3.58
C GLY A 185 -12.84 3.08 3.02
N ALA A 186 -11.87 3.45 3.87
CA ALA A 186 -10.59 3.98 3.43
C ALA A 186 -9.78 2.97 2.62
N VAL A 187 -9.70 1.71 3.05
CA VAL A 187 -9.04 0.62 2.30
C VAL A 187 -9.71 0.40 0.94
N ALA A 188 -11.04 0.35 0.91
CA ALA A 188 -11.79 0.23 -0.34
C ALA A 188 -11.54 1.42 -1.28
N ASN A 189 -11.45 2.63 -0.75
CA ASN A 189 -11.12 3.83 -1.51
C ASN A 189 -9.72 3.77 -2.11
N VAL A 190 -8.71 3.35 -1.32
CA VAL A 190 -7.34 3.16 -1.83
C VAL A 190 -7.33 2.12 -2.94
N GLY A 191 -7.95 0.95 -2.73
CA GLY A 191 -8.03 -0.10 -3.76
C GLY A 191 -8.73 0.38 -5.05
N HIS A 192 -9.84 1.10 -4.91
CA HIS A 192 -10.56 1.67 -6.05
C HIS A 192 -9.73 2.71 -6.80
N LEU A 193 -9.02 3.59 -6.07
CA LEU A 193 -8.14 4.59 -6.65
C LEU A 193 -6.98 3.95 -7.40
N THR A 194 -6.33 2.96 -6.81
CA THR A 194 -5.25 2.18 -7.44
C THR A 194 -5.72 1.55 -8.74
N TYR A 195 -6.88 0.88 -8.73
CA TYR A 195 -7.46 0.30 -9.94
C TYR A 195 -7.72 1.35 -11.03
N ARG A 196 -8.28 2.51 -10.67
CA ARG A 196 -8.54 3.58 -11.63
C ARG A 196 -7.25 4.15 -12.22
N LEU A 197 -6.22 4.34 -11.41
CA LEU A 197 -4.93 4.84 -11.85
C LEU A 197 -4.19 3.84 -12.73
N SER A 198 -4.30 2.54 -12.44
CA SER A 198 -3.56 1.51 -13.17
C SER A 198 -4.25 1.07 -14.46
N ALA A 199 -5.59 1.03 -14.50
CA ALA A 199 -6.35 0.53 -15.64
C ALA A 199 -6.91 1.60 -16.58
N ARG A 200 -7.02 2.87 -16.14
CA ARG A 200 -7.67 3.94 -16.93
C ARG A 200 -6.76 5.12 -17.28
N ALA A 201 -5.49 5.07 -16.88
CA ALA A 201 -4.51 6.10 -17.23
C ALA A 201 -3.94 5.87 -18.64
N ILE A 202 -3.66 6.96 -19.36
CA ILE A 202 -3.06 6.90 -20.70
C ILE A 202 -1.61 6.40 -20.63
N VAL A 203 -0.85 6.92 -19.67
CA VAL A 203 0.58 6.59 -19.48
C VAL A 203 0.78 6.17 -18.03
N VAL A 204 1.39 5.00 -17.86
CA VAL A 204 1.87 4.46 -16.58
C VAL A 204 3.36 4.17 -16.76
N PHE A 205 4.11 4.04 -15.66
CA PHE A 205 5.57 3.79 -15.65
C PHE A 205 6.02 2.67 -16.61
N ALA A 206 5.16 1.68 -16.82
CA ALA A 206 5.32 0.60 -17.79
C ALA A 206 3.93 0.35 -18.42
N PRO A 207 3.59 0.94 -19.57
CA PRO A 207 2.26 0.85 -20.15
C PRO A 207 1.90 -0.59 -20.58
N GLU A 208 2.89 -1.46 -20.73
CA GLU A 208 2.72 -2.89 -20.96
C GLU A 208 2.31 -3.69 -19.70
N THR A 209 2.38 -3.10 -18.50
CA THR A 209 2.00 -3.74 -17.22
C THR A 209 1.01 -2.89 -16.40
N ASN A 210 -0.28 -3.08 -16.66
CA ASN A 210 -1.37 -2.38 -15.95
C ASN A 210 -1.56 -2.81 -14.47
N TYR A 211 -0.86 -3.83 -14.01
CA TYR A 211 -0.94 -4.35 -12.64
C TYR A 211 0.23 -3.93 -11.74
N LEU A 212 1.26 -3.27 -12.29
CA LEU A 212 2.46 -2.89 -11.54
C LEU A 212 2.15 -1.99 -10.34
N LEU A 213 1.26 -1.02 -10.53
CA LEU A 213 0.83 -0.11 -9.46
C LEU A 213 0.05 -0.88 -8.37
N ALA A 214 -0.78 -1.84 -8.77
CA ALA A 214 -1.51 -2.70 -7.84
C ALA A 214 -0.55 -3.55 -7.00
N ILE A 215 0.47 -4.16 -7.62
CA ILE A 215 1.53 -4.89 -6.91
C ILE A 215 2.23 -3.97 -5.91
N TRP A 216 2.61 -2.76 -6.32
CA TRP A 216 3.28 -1.79 -5.43
C TRP A 216 2.45 -1.48 -4.18
N THR A 217 1.15 -1.28 -4.34
CA THR A 217 0.25 -1.04 -3.19
C THR A 217 0.08 -2.28 -2.32
N ALA A 218 -0.01 -3.47 -2.92
CA ALA A 218 -0.10 -4.73 -2.19
C ALA A 218 1.20 -5.05 -1.41
N LEU A 219 2.36 -4.68 -1.97
CA LEU A 219 3.66 -4.88 -1.35
C LEU A 219 3.77 -4.12 -0.02
N SER A 220 3.16 -2.93 0.08
CA SER A 220 3.09 -2.20 1.35
C SER A 220 2.43 -3.02 2.45
N ILE A 221 1.33 -3.73 2.15
CA ILE A 221 0.64 -4.59 3.12
C ILE A 221 1.57 -5.73 3.57
N VAL A 222 2.31 -6.33 2.64
CA VAL A 222 3.28 -7.39 2.93
C VAL A 222 4.38 -6.90 3.88
N VAL A 223 4.95 -5.73 3.62
CA VAL A 223 5.99 -5.14 4.49
C VAL A 223 5.47 -4.94 5.91
N HIS A 224 4.24 -4.43 6.07
CA HIS A 224 3.62 -4.27 7.39
C HIS A 224 3.35 -5.61 8.09
N LEU A 225 2.86 -6.62 7.36
CA LEU A 225 2.67 -7.98 7.88
C LEU A 225 3.97 -8.59 8.37
N VAL A 226 5.04 -8.47 7.58
CA VAL A 226 6.38 -8.96 7.94
C VAL A 226 6.89 -8.23 9.18
N GLY A 227 6.70 -6.90 9.26
CA GLY A 227 7.05 -6.11 10.44
C GLY A 227 6.35 -6.60 11.70
N VAL A 228 5.03 -6.86 11.63
CA VAL A 228 4.24 -7.39 12.76
C VAL A 228 4.73 -8.78 13.17
N LEU A 229 4.97 -9.68 12.22
CA LEU A 229 5.45 -11.04 12.49
C LEU A 229 6.86 -11.06 13.08
N ALA A 230 7.74 -10.16 12.64
CA ALA A 230 9.07 -10.01 13.20
C ALA A 230 9.02 -9.53 14.66
N LEU A 231 8.16 -8.56 14.95
CA LEU A 231 7.98 -8.03 16.30
C LEU A 231 7.33 -9.06 17.24
N SER A 232 6.32 -9.80 16.79
CA SER A 232 5.64 -10.79 17.63
C SER A 232 6.59 -11.92 18.05
N ARG A 233 7.49 -12.35 17.14
CA ARG A 233 8.47 -13.39 17.45
C ARG A 233 9.56 -12.92 18.43
N ASN A 234 10.02 -11.67 18.30
CA ASN A 234 10.99 -11.13 19.26
C ASN A 234 10.40 -10.99 20.66
N TRP A 235 9.12 -10.58 20.76
CA TRP A 235 8.41 -10.52 22.04
C TRP A 235 8.31 -11.89 22.73
N ASP A 236 8.01 -12.96 22.00
CA ASP A 236 7.96 -14.32 22.55
C ASP A 236 9.33 -14.82 23.04
N LEU A 237 10.41 -14.44 22.35
CA LEU A 237 11.78 -14.80 22.74
C LEU A 237 12.21 -14.08 24.03
N ASP A 238 11.94 -12.78 24.16
CA ASP A 238 12.29 -12.00 25.34
C ASP A 238 11.43 -12.39 26.55
N HIS A 239 10.14 -12.72 26.36
CA HIS A 239 9.29 -13.27 27.43
C HIS A 239 9.77 -14.65 27.89
N GLY A 240 10.19 -15.51 26.96
CA GLY A 240 10.77 -16.82 27.30
C GLY A 240 12.08 -16.69 28.09
N PHE A 241 12.95 -15.75 27.71
CA PHE A 241 14.22 -15.52 28.40
C PHE A 241 14.02 -14.91 29.80
N MET A 242 13.12 -13.93 29.94
CA MET A 242 12.77 -13.36 31.25
C MET A 242 12.16 -14.41 32.19
N MET A 243 11.21 -15.23 31.74
CA MET A 243 10.63 -16.27 32.61
C MET A 243 11.65 -17.34 33.02
N SER A 244 12.60 -17.68 32.15
CA SER A 244 13.69 -18.60 32.47
C SER A 244 14.64 -18.01 33.51
N SER A 245 15.00 -16.74 33.38
CA SER A 245 15.88 -16.04 34.33
C SER A 245 15.21 -15.84 35.70
N TYR A 246 13.90 -15.55 35.73
CA TYR A 246 13.13 -15.48 36.99
C TYR A 246 13.01 -16.84 37.69
N ARG A 247 12.82 -17.94 36.94
CA ARG A 247 12.80 -19.30 37.53
C ARG A 247 14.14 -19.68 38.15
N LEU A 248 15.26 -19.35 37.50
CA LEU A 248 16.59 -19.60 38.04
C LEU A 248 16.81 -18.82 39.34
N HIS A 249 16.40 -17.55 39.40
CA HIS A 249 16.57 -16.71 40.59
C HIS A 249 15.67 -17.13 41.77
N ILE A 250 14.50 -17.73 41.51
CA ILE A 250 13.61 -18.29 42.54
C ILE A 250 14.12 -19.63 43.07
N ASN A 251 14.74 -20.46 42.22
CA ASN A 251 15.32 -21.73 42.66
C ASN A 251 16.59 -21.52 43.49
N ASP A 252 17.44 -20.54 43.15
CA ASP A 252 18.67 -20.26 43.90
C ASP A 252 18.37 -19.81 45.35
N ARG A 253 17.31 -19.02 45.54
CA ARG A 253 16.81 -18.65 46.88
C ARG A 253 16.18 -19.79 47.68
N ARG A 254 15.89 -20.93 47.04
CA ARG A 254 15.23 -22.08 47.69
C ARG A 254 16.21 -23.17 48.12
N TYR A 255 17.46 -23.12 47.66
CA TYR A 255 18.53 -24.07 48.01
C TYR A 255 19.72 -23.42 48.75
N GLY A 256 19.71 -22.10 48.93
CA GLY A 256 20.63 -21.38 49.81
C GLY A 256 20.06 -21.17 51.21
N ASN A 257 19.95 -22.23 52.00
CA ASN A 257 19.89 -22.24 53.47
C ASN A 257 20.30 -23.61 53.98
#